data_AF-A0A7X5N2S2-F1
#
_entry.id   AF-A0A7X5N2S2-F1
#
_cell.length_a   1.000
_cell.length_b   1.000
_cell.length_c   1.000
_cell.angle_alpha   90.00
_cell.angle_beta   90.00
_cell.angle_gamma   90.00
#
_symmetry.space_group_name_H-M   'P 1'
#
loop_
_entity.id
_entity.type
_entity.pdbx_description
1 polymer ?
#
loop_
_entity_poly.entity_id
_entity_poly.type
_entity_poly.pdbx_seq_one_letter_code
_entity_poly.pdbx_strand_id
1 'polypeptide(L)'
;WDDGLAMLTALIGHTLTVALPEGTTLAAVPAPQRRNEMEFHFAMRPTRVDALLALLHRFGVVGDRQAFGARQRLEGLMTGLIDLTYTVDGRWYVLDYKSNRLPSYDADALARAMAHSEYELQALIYTVALHRWLRFRLGDGYDYARDFGGVRYLFCRGL
;
A
#
# COMPACT_ATOMS: atom_id res chain seq x y z
N TRP A 1 14.66 -29.39 -4.51
CA TRP A 1 15.37 -28.12 -4.24
C TRP A 1 15.39 -27.25 -5.50
N ASP A 2 15.67 -27.82 -6.68
CA ASP A 2 15.69 -27.07 -7.95
C ASP A 2 14.32 -26.50 -8.40
N ASP A 3 13.21 -27.23 -8.18
CA ASP A 3 11.87 -26.76 -8.55
C ASP A 3 11.44 -25.48 -7.81
N GLY A 4 11.84 -25.36 -6.53
CA GLY A 4 11.56 -24.17 -5.72
C GLY A 4 12.32 -22.95 -6.21
N LEU A 5 13.57 -23.14 -6.65
CA LEU A 5 14.40 -22.08 -7.19
C LEU A 5 13.87 -21.57 -8.53
N ALA A 6 13.46 -22.47 -9.42
CA ALA A 6 12.88 -22.10 -10.71
C ALA A 6 11.57 -21.31 -10.54
N MET A 7 10.67 -21.78 -9.67
CA MET A 7 9.42 -21.10 -9.35
C MET A 7 9.67 -19.70 -8.75
N LEU A 8 10.61 -19.59 -7.81
CA LEU A 8 10.93 -18.30 -7.18
C LEU A 8 11.57 -17.33 -8.18
N THR A 9 12.45 -17.83 -9.05
CA THR A 9 13.09 -17.02 -10.10
C THR A 9 12.06 -16.45 -11.06
N ALA A 10 11.09 -17.27 -11.50
CA ALA A 10 10.00 -16.82 -12.35
C ALA A 10 9.13 -15.75 -11.66
N LEU A 11 8.75 -15.99 -10.39
CA LEU A 11 7.94 -15.04 -9.61
C LEU A 11 8.66 -13.69 -9.43
N ILE A 12 9.94 -13.71 -9.07
CA ILE A 12 10.76 -12.49 -8.94
C ILE A 12 10.89 -11.80 -10.30
N GLY A 13 11.19 -12.57 -11.36
CA GLY A 13 11.31 -12.07 -12.73
C GLY A 13 10.07 -11.33 -13.18
N HIS A 14 8.89 -11.94 -13.07
CA HIS A 14 7.62 -11.31 -13.43
C HIS A 14 7.34 -10.08 -12.58
N THR A 15 7.52 -10.17 -11.26
CA THR A 15 7.29 -9.05 -10.34
C THR A 15 8.16 -7.84 -10.71
N LEU A 16 9.41 -8.06 -11.11
CA LEU A 16 10.33 -6.99 -11.48
C LEU A 16 10.08 -6.43 -12.88
N THR A 17 9.53 -7.21 -13.81
CA THR A 17 9.46 -6.87 -15.23
C THR A 17 8.06 -6.58 -15.77
N VAL A 18 7.01 -6.85 -14.99
CA VAL A 18 5.65 -6.45 -15.35
C VAL A 18 5.56 -4.93 -15.51
N ALA A 19 4.85 -4.47 -16.53
CA ALA A 19 4.56 -3.07 -16.72
C ALA A 19 3.59 -2.59 -15.63
N LEU A 20 4.00 -1.58 -14.89
CA LEU A 20 3.17 -0.88 -13.93
C LEU A 20 2.30 0.17 -14.64
N PRO A 21 1.14 0.57 -14.07
CA PRO A 21 0.22 1.53 -14.69
C PRO A 21 0.85 2.87 -15.12
N GLU A 22 1.93 3.28 -14.45
CA GLU A 22 2.68 4.50 -14.75
C GLU A 22 3.74 4.34 -15.87
N GLY A 23 3.71 3.23 -16.62
CA GLY A 23 4.51 3.06 -17.84
C GLY A 23 5.97 2.64 -17.62
N THR A 24 6.27 2.07 -16.46
CA THR A 24 7.62 1.57 -16.10
C THR A 24 7.56 0.16 -15.54
N THR A 25 8.70 -0.42 -15.18
CA THR A 25 8.82 -1.69 -14.44
C THR A 25 9.67 -1.47 -13.19
N LEU A 26 9.50 -2.30 -12.16
CA LEU A 26 10.32 -2.17 -10.94
C LEU A 26 11.82 -2.36 -11.20
N ALA A 27 12.18 -3.20 -12.18
CA ALA A 27 13.55 -3.38 -12.64
C ALA A 27 14.15 -2.10 -13.23
N ALA A 28 13.34 -1.28 -13.89
CA ALA A 28 13.77 -0.05 -14.54
C ALA A 28 13.88 1.15 -13.57
N VAL A 29 13.23 1.10 -12.40
CA VAL A 29 13.32 2.19 -11.43
C VAL A 29 14.72 2.25 -10.78
N PRO A 30 15.48 3.36 -10.91
CA PRO A 30 16.81 3.50 -10.34
C PRO A 30 16.82 3.36 -8.81
N ALA A 31 17.90 2.79 -8.25
CA ALA A 31 18.03 2.60 -6.80
C ALA A 31 17.80 3.86 -5.95
N PRO A 32 18.29 5.07 -6.32
CA PRO A 32 18.02 6.30 -5.56
C PRO A 32 16.55 6.74 -5.56
N GLN A 33 15.76 6.25 -6.52
CA GLN A 33 14.32 6.52 -6.64
C GLN A 33 13.48 5.44 -5.99
N ARG A 34 14.11 4.50 -5.27
CA ARG A 34 13.44 3.45 -4.49
C ARG A 34 13.84 3.57 -3.03
N ARG A 35 12.90 3.29 -2.15
CA ARG A 35 13.17 3.10 -0.73
C ARG A 35 12.38 1.88 -0.27
N ASN A 36 13.12 0.81 -0.04
CA ASN A 36 12.59 -0.42 0.54
C ASN A 36 12.27 -0.18 2.02
N GLU A 37 11.24 -0.87 2.51
CA GLU A 37 10.95 -1.02 3.94
C GLU A 37 10.91 0.34 4.66
N MET A 38 10.08 1.26 4.15
CA MET A 38 9.91 2.56 4.79
C MET A 38 9.07 2.42 6.06
N GLU A 39 9.74 2.41 7.20
CA GLU A 39 9.11 2.42 8.51
C GLU A 39 8.48 3.80 8.81
N PHE A 40 7.29 3.78 9.41
CA PHE A 40 6.64 5.01 9.87
C PHE A 40 6.10 4.88 11.28
N HIS A 41 6.08 6.02 11.95
CA HIS A 41 5.58 6.19 13.30
C HIS A 41 4.82 7.50 13.37
N PHE A 42 3.56 7.48 13.79
CA PHE A 42 2.89 8.72 14.15
C PHE A 42 1.93 8.55 15.32
N ALA A 43 1.93 9.58 16.18
CA ALA A 43 0.99 9.66 17.29
C ALA A 43 -0.43 9.85 16.75
N MET A 44 -1.33 9.00 17.23
CA MET A 44 -2.77 9.09 17.03
C MET A 44 -3.36 9.92 18.16
N ARG A 45 -4.02 11.03 17.78
CA ARG A 45 -4.90 11.74 18.69
C ARG A 45 -6.10 10.85 19.05
N PRO A 46 -6.67 10.96 20.26
CA PRO A 46 -7.80 10.15 20.68
C PRO A 46 -9.00 10.26 19.73
N THR A 47 -9.16 9.29 18.84
CA THR A 47 -10.12 9.28 17.74
C THR A 47 -11.26 8.32 18.07
N ARG A 48 -12.52 8.78 17.97
CA ARG A 48 -13.67 7.89 18.21
C ARG A 48 -13.81 6.88 17.07
N VAL A 49 -14.02 5.61 17.42
CA VAL A 49 -14.13 4.52 16.44
C VAL A 49 -15.36 4.68 15.55
N ASP A 50 -16.50 5.06 16.12
CA ASP A 50 -17.74 5.27 15.37
C ASP A 50 -17.61 6.37 14.30
N ALA A 51 -16.97 7.49 14.65
CA ALA A 51 -16.72 8.59 13.72
C ALA A 51 -15.74 8.19 12.60
N LEU A 52 -14.71 7.40 12.93
CA LEU A 52 -13.77 6.87 11.93
C LEU A 52 -14.48 5.90 10.97
N LEU A 53 -15.27 4.95 11.49
CA LEU A 53 -16.01 4.01 10.65
C LEU A 53 -17.03 4.74 9.79
N ALA A 54 -17.77 5.71 10.33
CA ALA A 54 -18.69 6.52 9.55
C ALA A 54 -17.99 7.26 8.39
N LEU A 55 -16.77 7.77 8.62
CA LEU A 55 -15.95 8.37 7.58
C LEU A 55 -15.53 7.35 6.52
N LEU A 56 -15.02 6.19 6.94
CA LEU A 56 -14.57 5.13 6.03
C LEU A 56 -15.73 4.62 5.17
N HIS A 57 -16.87 4.32 5.78
CA HIS A 57 -18.08 3.86 5.10
C HIS A 57 -18.60 4.89 4.09
N ARG A 58 -18.56 6.19 4.43
CA ARG A 58 -18.96 7.26 3.51
C ARG A 58 -18.14 7.27 2.22
N PHE A 59 -16.89 6.81 2.27
CA PHE A 59 -16.02 6.68 1.10
C PHE A 59 -15.94 5.24 0.57
N GLY A 60 -16.81 4.33 1.03
CA GLY A 60 -16.87 2.94 0.57
C GLY A 60 -15.74 2.04 1.08
N VAL A 61 -14.93 2.50 2.04
CA VAL A 61 -13.80 1.74 2.58
C VAL A 61 -14.25 0.95 3.81
N VAL A 62 -13.88 -0.33 3.85
CA VAL A 62 -14.20 -1.29 4.94
C VAL A 62 -15.68 -1.28 5.36
N GLY A 63 -16.61 -1.22 4.39
CA GLY A 63 -18.04 -1.03 4.63
C GLY A 63 -18.70 -2.01 5.60
N ASP A 64 -18.17 -3.23 5.71
CA ASP A 64 -18.69 -4.26 6.61
C ASP A 64 -18.17 -4.14 8.05
N ARG A 65 -17.10 -3.37 8.28
CA ARG A 65 -16.44 -3.27 9.59
C ARG A 65 -17.29 -2.45 10.57
N GLN A 66 -17.64 -3.06 11.70
CA GLN A 66 -18.42 -2.39 12.76
C GLN A 66 -17.59 -1.94 13.96
N ALA A 67 -16.36 -2.44 14.12
CA ALA A 67 -15.51 -2.11 15.26
C ALA A 67 -14.01 -2.39 14.98
N PHE A 68 -13.15 -1.85 15.84
CA PHE A 68 -11.74 -2.22 15.96
C PHE A 68 -11.51 -2.92 17.31
N GLY A 69 -12.09 -4.10 17.46
CA GLY A 69 -12.18 -4.81 18.74
C GLY A 69 -13.15 -4.13 19.71
N ALA A 70 -12.95 -4.29 21.01
CA ALA A 70 -13.82 -3.67 22.04
C ALA A 70 -13.56 -2.16 22.26
N ARG A 71 -12.64 -1.55 21.50
CA ARG A 71 -12.23 -0.16 21.70
C ARG A 71 -13.29 0.81 21.18
N GLN A 72 -13.63 1.79 22.00
CA GLN A 72 -14.47 2.93 21.60
C GLN A 72 -13.65 4.10 21.02
N ARG A 73 -12.35 4.13 21.34
CA ARG A 73 -11.40 5.13 20.85
C ARG A 73 -10.09 4.47 20.42
N LEU A 74 -9.46 5.03 19.40
CA LEU A 74 -8.11 4.70 18.96
C LEU A 74 -7.17 5.85 19.31
N GLU A 75 -6.10 5.54 20.04
CA GLU A 75 -5.10 6.49 20.50
C GLU A 75 -3.76 5.76 20.72
N GLY A 76 -2.68 6.54 20.86
CA GLY A 76 -1.34 5.99 21.06
C GLY A 76 -0.47 6.14 19.82
N LEU A 77 0.44 5.19 19.59
CA LEU A 77 1.37 5.22 18.47
C LEU A 77 0.91 4.26 17.37
N MET A 78 0.74 4.77 16.15
CA MET A 78 0.59 3.93 14.97
C MET A 78 1.97 3.70 14.37
N THR A 79 2.31 2.43 14.17
CA THR A 79 3.54 1.99 13.53
C THR A 79 3.20 1.12 12.33
N GLY A 80 4.11 1.07 11.37
CA GLY A 80 3.98 0.20 10.22
C GLY A 80 5.18 0.30 9.29
N LEU A 81 5.18 -0.56 8.29
CA LEU A 81 6.26 -0.70 7.32
C LEU A 81 5.65 -0.74 5.92
N ILE A 82 6.08 0.17 5.05
CA ILE A 82 5.73 0.14 3.63
C ILE A 82 6.82 -0.64 2.89
N ASP A 83 6.46 -1.73 2.21
CA ASP A 83 7.43 -2.61 1.54
C ASP A 83 8.32 -1.84 0.56
N LEU A 84 7.72 -0.99 -0.28
CA LEU A 84 8.44 -0.17 -1.22
C LEU A 84 7.73 1.17 -1.42
N THR A 85 8.52 2.24 -1.37
CA THR A 85 8.15 3.53 -1.98
C THR A 85 9.08 3.80 -3.14
N TYR A 86 8.54 4.36 -4.22
CA TYR A 86 9.33 4.69 -5.39
C TYR A 86 8.83 5.95 -6.08
N THR A 87 9.69 6.55 -6.90
CA THR A 87 9.39 7.77 -7.63
C THR A 87 9.55 7.53 -9.13
N VAL A 88 8.57 7.96 -9.92
CA VAL A 88 8.60 7.92 -11.38
C VAL A 88 8.02 9.25 -11.86
N ASP A 89 8.73 9.93 -12.76
CA ASP A 89 8.34 11.24 -13.32
C ASP A 89 7.88 12.27 -12.26
N GLY A 90 8.61 12.31 -11.15
CA GLY A 90 8.34 13.22 -10.03
C GLY A 90 7.17 12.83 -9.12
N ARG A 91 6.46 11.73 -9.42
CA ARG A 91 5.36 11.21 -8.60
C ARG A 91 5.81 10.08 -7.69
N TRP A 92 5.34 10.10 -6.45
CA TRP A 92 5.64 9.12 -5.40
C TRP A 92 4.55 8.08 -5.28
N TYR A 93 4.96 6.82 -5.22
CA TYR A 93 4.06 5.68 -5.16
C TYR A 93 4.34 4.83 -3.93
N VAL A 94 3.28 4.23 -3.40
CA VAL A 94 3.35 3.14 -2.41
C VAL A 94 3.18 1.82 -3.15
N LEU A 95 3.95 0.82 -2.75
CA LEU A 95 3.83 -0.53 -3.26
C LEU A 95 3.94 -1.54 -2.13
N ASP A 96 3.05 -2.51 -2.16
CA ASP A 96 2.98 -3.61 -1.20
C ASP A 96 2.88 -4.95 -1.96
N TYR A 97 3.73 -5.90 -1.58
CA TYR A 97 3.81 -7.21 -2.23
C TYR A 97 2.90 -8.20 -1.51
N LYS A 98 1.97 -8.81 -2.25
CA LYS A 98 1.04 -9.82 -1.73
C LYS A 98 1.42 -11.18 -2.28
N SER A 99 1.85 -12.08 -1.39
CA SER A 99 2.15 -13.49 -1.71
C SER A 99 0.93 -14.40 -1.56
N ASN A 100 -0.27 -13.82 -1.35
CA ASN A 100 -1.55 -14.52 -1.19
C ASN A 100 -1.78 -15.50 -2.34
N ARG A 101 -2.19 -16.72 -1.99
CA ARG A 101 -2.65 -17.71 -2.97
C ARG A 101 -4.15 -17.54 -3.14
N LEU A 102 -4.58 -17.15 -4.33
CA LEU A 102 -6.00 -17.01 -4.69
C LEU A 102 -6.44 -18.16 -5.61
N PRO A 103 -7.75 -18.50 -5.66
CA PRO A 103 -8.28 -19.48 -6.61
C PRO A 103 -8.04 -19.08 -8.08
N SER A 104 -8.09 -17.78 -8.36
CA SER A 104 -7.74 -17.13 -9.62
C SER A 104 -7.21 -15.72 -9.31
N TYR A 105 -6.59 -15.07 -10.28
CA TYR A 105 -6.13 -13.67 -10.18
C TYR A 105 -6.89 -12.75 -11.14
N ASP A 106 -8.14 -13.09 -11.44
CA ASP A 106 -9.06 -12.20 -12.15
C ASP A 106 -9.51 -11.03 -11.26
N ALA A 107 -10.13 -10.04 -11.87
CA ALA A 107 -10.55 -8.82 -11.19
C ALA A 107 -11.47 -9.09 -9.98
N ASP A 108 -12.36 -10.08 -10.08
CA ASP A 108 -13.30 -10.39 -9.02
C ASP A 108 -12.62 -11.08 -7.83
N ALA A 109 -11.71 -12.02 -8.09
CA ALA A 109 -10.92 -12.66 -7.05
C ALA A 109 -9.99 -11.68 -6.34
N LEU A 110 -9.37 -10.76 -7.09
CA LEU A 110 -8.56 -9.68 -6.53
C LEU A 110 -9.42 -8.73 -5.69
N ALA A 111 -10.59 -8.30 -6.17
CA ALA A 111 -11.49 -7.42 -5.42
C ALA A 111 -11.93 -8.05 -4.10
N ARG A 112 -12.29 -9.35 -4.12
CA ARG A 112 -12.61 -10.09 -2.89
C ARG A 112 -11.43 -10.18 -1.94
N ALA A 113 -10.22 -10.43 -2.44
CA ALA A 113 -9.02 -10.48 -1.60
C ALA A 113 -8.71 -9.12 -0.96
N MET A 114 -8.81 -8.04 -1.75
CA MET A 114 -8.64 -6.66 -1.29
C MET A 114 -9.63 -6.31 -0.18
N ALA A 115 -10.92 -6.66 -0.36
CA ALA A 115 -11.96 -6.42 0.64
C ALA A 115 -11.76 -7.28 1.91
N HIS A 116 -11.53 -8.59 1.74
CA HIS A 116 -11.41 -9.53 2.85
C HIS A 116 -10.23 -9.20 3.79
N SER A 117 -9.09 -8.78 3.22
CA SER A 117 -7.93 -8.36 4.01
C SER A 117 -7.90 -6.88 4.35
N GLU A 118 -8.96 -6.14 3.98
CA GLU A 118 -9.09 -4.69 4.20
C GLU A 118 -7.88 -3.89 3.71
N TYR A 119 -7.29 -4.32 2.60
CA TYR A 119 -6.10 -3.68 2.03
C TYR A 119 -6.37 -2.22 1.62
N GLU A 120 -7.61 -1.83 1.39
CA GLU A 120 -7.98 -0.43 1.17
C GLU A 120 -7.72 0.45 2.40
N LEU A 121 -8.03 -0.03 3.62
CA LEU A 121 -7.71 0.69 4.85
C LEU A 121 -6.20 0.80 5.05
N GLN A 122 -5.46 -0.28 4.75
CA GLN A 122 -3.99 -0.26 4.76
C GLN A 122 -3.44 0.79 3.77
N ALA A 123 -3.97 0.82 2.54
CA ALA A 123 -3.59 1.78 1.51
C ALA A 123 -3.77 3.22 1.98
N LEU A 124 -4.88 3.54 2.65
CA LEU A 124 -5.13 4.86 3.23
C LEU A 124 -4.10 5.20 4.31
N ILE A 125 -3.81 4.26 5.21
CA ILE A 125 -2.82 4.47 6.28
C ILE A 125 -1.43 4.72 5.68
N TYR A 126 -1.02 3.92 4.70
CA TYR A 126 0.27 4.08 4.01
C TYR A 126 0.35 5.37 3.21
N THR A 127 -0.76 5.77 2.59
CA THR A 127 -0.89 7.08 1.92
C THR A 127 -0.68 8.21 2.91
N VAL A 128 -1.31 8.17 4.09
CA VAL A 128 -1.11 9.18 5.14
C VAL A 128 0.33 9.18 5.65
N ALA A 129 0.94 8.00 5.84
CA ALA A 129 2.33 7.89 6.26
C ALA A 129 3.28 8.55 5.24
N LEU A 130 3.16 8.18 3.96
CA LEU A 130 3.97 8.75 2.89
C LEU A 130 3.69 10.25 2.71
N HIS A 131 2.43 10.67 2.75
CA HIS A 131 2.04 12.08 2.68
C HIS A 131 2.71 12.92 3.77
N ARG A 132 2.70 12.46 5.03
CA ARG A 132 3.33 13.17 6.15
C ARG A 132 4.85 13.22 6.00
N TRP A 133 5.46 12.13 5.54
CA TRP A 133 6.89 12.09 5.28
C TRP A 133 7.31 13.02 4.13
N LEU A 134 6.54 13.06 3.04
CA LEU A 134 6.80 13.97 1.91
C LEU A 134 6.64 15.43 2.32
N ARG A 135 5.61 15.77 3.09
CA ARG A 135 5.45 17.11 3.67
C ARG A 135 6.66 17.53 4.51
N PHE A 136 7.19 16.61 5.32
CA PHE A 136 8.39 16.88 6.11
C PHE A 136 9.64 17.05 5.22
N ARG A 137 9.81 16.18 4.22
CA ARG A 137 11.01 16.14 3.38
C ARG A 137 11.07 17.30 2.36
N LEU A 138 9.95 17.64 1.76
CA LEU A 138 9.85 18.57 0.64
C LEU A 138 9.29 19.94 1.06
N GLY A 139 8.76 20.05 2.28
CA GLY A 139 8.26 21.31 2.83
C GLY A 139 7.14 21.93 1.99
N ASP A 140 7.21 23.25 1.82
CA ASP A 140 6.22 24.05 1.08
C ASP A 140 6.15 23.71 -0.42
N GLY A 141 7.16 23.02 -0.94
CA GLY A 141 7.18 22.56 -2.32
C GLY A 141 6.24 21.39 -2.59
N TYR A 142 5.76 20.69 -1.56
CA TYR A 142 4.94 19.49 -1.73
C TYR A 142 3.46 19.78 -2.00
N ASP A 143 2.92 19.15 -3.03
CA ASP A 143 1.50 19.12 -3.34
C ASP A 143 1.03 17.67 -3.52
N TYR A 144 -0.01 17.26 -2.78
CA TYR A 144 -0.50 15.89 -2.83
C TYR A 144 -1.03 15.50 -4.22
N ALA A 145 -1.79 16.38 -4.88
CA ALA A 145 -2.44 16.06 -6.15
C ALA A 145 -1.42 15.93 -7.29
N ARG A 146 -0.33 16.69 -7.24
CA ARG A 146 0.77 16.65 -8.20
C ARG A 146 1.77 15.53 -7.89
N ASP A 147 2.19 15.42 -6.63
CA ASP A 147 3.37 14.64 -6.26
C ASP A 147 3.04 13.21 -5.81
N PHE A 148 1.79 12.88 -5.48
CA PHE A 148 1.39 11.50 -5.14
C PHE A 148 0.82 10.78 -6.37
N GLY A 149 1.40 9.62 -6.70
CA GLY A 149 1.07 8.82 -7.88
C GLY A 149 0.12 7.65 -7.61
N GLY A 150 -0.08 7.27 -6.35
CA GLY A 150 -1.03 6.23 -5.95
C GLY A 150 -0.39 5.06 -5.22
N VAL A 151 -1.20 4.02 -5.03
CA VAL A 151 -0.83 2.78 -4.33
C VAL A 151 -0.89 1.60 -5.31
N ARG A 152 0.01 0.64 -5.17
CA ARG A 152 0.05 -0.61 -5.95
C ARG A 152 0.06 -1.81 -5.00
N TYR A 153 -0.85 -2.74 -5.23
CA TYR A 153 -0.81 -4.07 -4.62
C TYR A 153 -0.42 -5.06 -5.69
N LEU A 154 0.78 -5.63 -5.59
CA LEU A 154 1.23 -6.66 -6.52
C LEU A 154 0.98 -8.03 -5.91
N PHE A 155 -0.03 -8.73 -6.42
CA PHE A 155 -0.23 -10.14 -6.13
C PHE A 155 0.77 -10.96 -6.93
N CYS A 156 1.98 -11.15 -6.40
CA CYS A 156 3.14 -11.64 -7.15
C CYS A 156 2.92 -13.02 -7.79
N ARG A 157 2.01 -13.84 -7.25
CA ARG A 157 1.65 -15.15 -7.79
C ARG A 157 0.68 -15.10 -8.98
N GLY A 158 0.08 -13.95 -9.25
CA GLY A 158 -0.84 -13.69 -10.35
C GLY A 158 -0.26 -12.86 -11.48
N LEU A 159 1.04 -12.57 -11.43
CA LEU A 159 1.79 -11.82 -12.46
C LEU A 159 2.46 -12.77 -13.46
#